data_AF-A0A929D4Q0-F1
#
_entry.id   AF-A0A929D4Q0-F1
#
_cell.length_a   1.000
_cell.length_b   1.000
_cell.length_c   1.000
_cell.angle_alpha   90.00
_cell.angle_beta   90.00
_cell.angle_gamma   90.00
#
_symmetry.space_group_name_H-M   'P 1'
#
loop_
_entity.id
_entity.type
_entity.pdbx_description
1 polymer ?
#
loop_
_entity_poly.entity_id
_entity_poly.type
_entity_poly.pdbx_seq_one_letter_code
_entity_poly.pdbx_strand_id
1 'polypeptide(L)'
;MLLRTEKATHGGVGIFDDVYYSHNIDLMDAKTRGKVLEQGFRIYGGHAGWAAGQLEAEILRGGWRVEHADAGSIFDLNPADIWGDLIKKRKTTPAGMMIVNYEK
;
A
#
# COMPACT_ATOMS: atom_id res chain seq x y z
N MET A 1 7.66 6.96 -4.50
CA MET A 1 7.65 6.92 -3.03
C MET A 1 6.21 6.82 -2.55
N LEU A 2 5.98 6.24 -1.38
CA LEU A 2 4.70 6.31 -0.67
C LEU A 2 4.81 7.34 0.46
N LEU A 3 3.75 8.12 0.65
CA LEU A 3 3.62 9.12 1.69
C LEU A 3 2.33 8.86 2.46
N ARG A 4 2.38 9.11 3.77
CA ARG A 4 1.18 9.18 4.61
C ARG A 4 0.93 10.63 5.02
N THR A 5 -0.24 11.17 4.74
CA THR A 5 -0.58 12.57 5.03
C THR A 5 -2.10 12.78 5.08
N GLU A 6 -2.59 13.48 6.10
CA GLU A 6 -4.00 13.88 6.20
C GLU A 6 -4.41 14.91 5.14
N LYS A 7 -3.44 15.65 4.60
CA LYS A 7 -3.69 16.69 3.59
C LYS A 7 -3.20 16.24 2.23
N ALA A 8 -4.07 16.40 1.22
CA ALA A 8 -3.72 16.22 -0.17
C ALA A 8 -2.49 17.07 -0.52
N THR A 9 -1.40 16.38 -0.88
CA THR A 9 -0.14 17.02 -1.28
C THR A 9 -0.13 17.31 -2.77
N HIS A 10 0.27 18.52 -3.15
CA HIS A 10 0.47 18.89 -4.55
C HIS A 10 1.54 17.97 -5.17
N GLY A 11 1.19 17.20 -6.21
CA GLY A 11 2.11 16.28 -6.90
C GLY A 11 2.12 14.84 -6.38
N GLY A 12 1.20 14.47 -5.47
CA GLY A 12 0.93 13.08 -5.10
C GLY A 12 -0.40 12.59 -5.67
N VAL A 13 -0.45 11.32 -6.09
CA VAL A 13 -1.68 10.61 -6.48
C VAL A 13 -2.19 9.84 -5.26
N GLY A 14 -3.43 10.06 -4.84
CA GLY A 14 -4.03 9.27 -3.76
C GLY A 14 -4.23 7.82 -4.19
N ILE A 15 -3.86 6.87 -3.32
CA ILE A 15 -4.10 5.43 -3.54
C ILE A 15 -5.31 4.99 -2.70
N PHE A 16 -5.26 5.21 -1.39
CA PHE A 16 -6.35 4.93 -0.45
C PHE A 16 -6.13 5.71 0.85
N ASP A 17 -7.20 5.98 1.62
CA ASP A 17 -7.16 6.70 2.90
C ASP A 17 -6.22 7.94 2.88
N ASP A 18 -5.22 7.94 3.75
CA ASP A 18 -4.17 8.95 3.88
C ASP A 18 -2.87 8.58 3.14
N VAL A 19 -2.91 7.57 2.24
CA VAL A 19 -1.76 7.04 1.51
C VAL A 19 -1.70 7.58 0.07
N TYR A 20 -0.58 8.23 -0.22
CA TYR A 20 -0.31 8.86 -1.51
C TYR A 20 0.95 8.29 -2.15
N TYR A 21 0.94 8.23 -3.48
CA TYR A 21 2.09 7.90 -4.29
C TYR A 21 2.65 9.15 -4.96
N SER A 22 3.97 9.32 -4.95
CA SER A 22 4.61 10.38 -5.74
C SER A 22 5.94 9.93 -6.33
N HIS A 23 6.24 10.40 -7.53
CA HIS A 23 7.55 10.32 -8.17
C HIS A 23 8.41 11.57 -7.91
N ASN A 24 7.85 12.60 -7.30
CA ASN A 24 8.55 13.85 -7.07
C ASN A 24 9.40 13.76 -5.81
N ILE A 25 10.71 13.56 -5.99
CA ILE A 25 11.68 13.47 -4.90
C ILE A 25 11.84 14.79 -4.15
N ASP A 26 11.47 15.92 -4.76
CA ASP A 26 11.56 17.24 -4.13
C ASP A 26 10.57 17.37 -2.96
N LEU A 27 9.53 16.53 -2.90
CA LEU A 27 8.65 16.41 -1.74
C LEU A 27 9.39 15.93 -0.48
N MET A 28 10.60 15.36 -0.62
CA MET A 28 11.45 15.00 0.52
C MET A 28 12.05 16.22 1.22
N ASP A 29 12.17 17.35 0.54
CA ASP A 29 12.81 18.56 1.08
C ASP A 29 11.99 19.20 2.23
N ALA A 30 10.76 18.72 2.45
CA ALA A 30 9.97 19.05 3.64
C ALA A 30 10.68 18.65 4.95
N LYS A 31 11.42 17.53 4.97
CA LYS A 31 12.21 17.11 6.15
C LYS A 31 13.41 18.03 6.40
N THR A 32 14.06 18.54 5.37
CA THR A 32 15.23 19.43 5.50
C THR A 32 14.86 20.81 6.05
N ARG A 33 13.58 21.22 5.93
CA ARG A 33 13.05 22.50 6.42
C ARG A 33 12.35 22.41 7.80
N GLY A 34 12.56 21.32 8.54
CA GLY A 34 12.05 21.18 9.91
C GLY A 34 10.56 20.85 10.03
N LYS A 35 9.86 20.56 8.91
CA LYS A 35 8.54 19.92 8.95
C LYS A 35 8.73 18.42 8.75
N VAL A 36 8.84 17.70 9.86
CA VAL A 36 8.70 16.25 9.85
C VAL A 36 7.38 15.94 9.13
N LEU A 37 7.41 15.14 8.08
CA LEU A 37 6.19 14.47 7.60
C LEU A 37 5.76 13.57 8.76
N GLU A 38 4.86 14.07 9.60
CA GLU A 38 4.49 13.49 10.90
C GLU A 38 4.13 12.00 10.81
N GLN A 39 3.61 11.58 9.65
CA GLN A 39 3.05 10.25 9.43
C GLN A 39 3.96 9.33 8.57
N GLY A 40 5.12 9.82 8.11
CA GLY A 40 6.17 9.00 7.46
C GLY A 40 6.12 8.90 5.93
N PHE A 41 7.20 8.37 5.34
CA PHE A 41 7.31 8.06 3.91
C PHE A 41 8.16 6.81 3.69
N ARG A 42 7.99 6.17 2.53
CA ARG A 42 8.80 5.03 2.08
C ARG A 42 9.25 5.18 0.63
N ILE A 43 10.51 4.83 0.38
CA ILE A 43 11.12 4.83 -0.96
C ILE A 43 11.25 3.38 -1.41
N TYR A 44 10.90 3.11 -2.66
CA TYR A 44 11.02 1.81 -3.29
C TYR A 44 11.81 1.96 -4.58
N GLY A 45 12.70 1.01 -4.85
CA GLY A 45 13.42 0.89 -6.12
C GLY A 45 12.72 -0.12 -7.02
N GLY A 46 12.00 0.38 -8.03
CA GLY A 46 11.19 -0.46 -8.93
C GLY A 46 9.77 -0.73 -8.42
N HIS A 47 9.00 -1.43 -9.24
CA HIS A 47 7.62 -1.83 -8.93
C HIS A 47 7.34 -3.21 -9.53
N ALA A 48 6.37 -3.92 -8.95
CA ALA A 48 5.78 -5.07 -9.60
C ALA A 48 4.79 -4.59 -10.69
N GLY A 49 4.70 -5.33 -11.78
CA GLY A 49 3.78 -5.04 -12.88
C GLY A 49 3.26 -6.34 -13.46
N TRP A 50 2.03 -6.29 -13.94
CA TRP A 50 1.34 -7.43 -14.54
C TRP A 50 0.85 -7.04 -15.94
N ALA A 51 0.87 -7.99 -16.86
CA ALA A 51 0.13 -7.87 -18.10
C ALA A 51 -1.39 -7.93 -17.82
N ALA A 52 -2.19 -7.51 -18.80
CA ALA A 52 -3.64 -7.55 -18.69
C ALA A 52 -4.14 -8.97 -18.36
N GLY A 53 -4.96 -9.10 -17.30
CA GLY A 53 -5.53 -10.38 -16.85
C GLY A 53 -4.56 -11.29 -16.09
N GLN A 54 -3.27 -10.95 -16.00
CA GLN A 54 -2.26 -11.82 -15.39
C GLN A 54 -2.44 -11.92 -13.87
N LEU A 55 -2.65 -10.79 -13.19
CA LEU A 55 -2.83 -10.78 -11.74
C LEU A 55 -4.07 -11.58 -11.32
N GLU A 56 -5.16 -11.42 -12.04
CA GLU A 56 -6.42 -12.13 -11.82
C GLU A 56 -6.23 -13.64 -11.97
N ALA A 57 -5.54 -14.07 -13.03
CA ALA A 57 -5.21 -15.48 -13.23
C ALA A 57 -4.30 -16.04 -12.12
N GLU A 58 -3.33 -15.26 -11.66
CA GLU A 58 -2.46 -15.65 -10.55
C GLU A 58 -3.23 -15.79 -9.23
N ILE A 59 -4.17 -14.88 -8.95
CA ILE A 59 -5.06 -14.95 -7.79
C ILE A 59 -5.94 -16.20 -7.86
N LEU A 60 -6.59 -16.46 -9.01
CA LEU A 60 -7.47 -17.62 -9.19
C LEU A 60 -6.74 -18.96 -9.04
N ARG A 61 -5.46 -19.01 -9.40
CA ARG A 61 -4.60 -20.20 -9.20
C ARG A 61 -4.12 -20.34 -7.75
N GLY A 62 -4.44 -19.40 -6.87
CA GLY A 62 -4.00 -19.41 -5.47
C GLY A 62 -2.55 -18.94 -5.27
N GLY A 63 -1.98 -18.23 -6.25
CA GLY A 63 -0.61 -17.69 -6.16
C GLY A 63 -0.49 -16.47 -5.23
N TRP A 64 -1.62 -15.85 -4.88
CA TRP A 64 -1.69 -14.66 -4.03
C TRP A 64 -2.68 -14.85 -2.89
N ARG A 65 -2.37 -14.19 -1.78
CA ARG A 65 -3.33 -13.92 -0.71
C ARG A 65 -3.61 -12.41 -0.69
N VAL A 66 -4.86 -12.04 -0.88
CA VAL A 66 -5.32 -10.65 -0.95
C VAL A 66 -5.94 -10.24 0.39
N GLU A 67 -5.58 -9.05 0.88
CA GLU A 67 -6.08 -8.46 2.11
C GLU A 67 -6.49 -7.00 1.86
N HIS A 68 -7.33 -6.44 2.74
CA HIS A 68 -7.62 -5.01 2.70
C HIS A 68 -6.36 -4.21 2.99
N ALA A 69 -6.11 -3.19 2.17
CA ALA A 69 -5.03 -2.26 2.39
C ALA A 69 -5.29 -1.44 3.67
N ASP A 70 -4.27 -1.26 4.49
CA ASP A 70 -4.31 -0.36 5.65
C ASP A 70 -2.98 0.36 5.79
N ALA A 71 -3.03 1.65 6.14
CA ALA A 71 -1.84 2.49 6.21
C ALA A 71 -0.86 1.98 7.28
N GLY A 72 -1.35 1.41 8.37
CA GLY A 72 -0.50 0.88 9.45
C GLY A 72 0.39 -0.27 9.00
N SER A 73 -0.15 -1.20 8.19
CA SER A 73 0.65 -2.28 7.60
C SER A 73 1.75 -1.76 6.67
N ILE A 74 1.56 -0.61 6.04
CA ILE A 74 2.57 0.01 5.18
C ILE A 74 3.59 0.78 6.04
N PHE A 75 3.17 1.70 6.91
CA PHE A 75 4.08 2.67 7.54
C PHE A 75 4.54 2.28 8.94
N ASP A 76 3.71 1.58 9.71
CA ASP A 76 3.91 1.40 11.15
C ASP A 76 4.62 0.06 11.48
N LEU A 77 4.54 -0.93 10.58
CA LEU A 77 5.21 -2.22 10.75
C LEU A 77 6.70 -2.20 10.39
N ASN A 78 7.48 -2.99 11.13
CA ASN A 78 8.86 -3.30 10.79
C ASN A 78 8.89 -4.12 9.48
N PRO A 79 9.61 -3.67 8.43
CA PRO A 79 9.71 -4.39 7.17
C PRO A 79 10.21 -5.82 7.28
N ALA A 80 11.04 -6.12 8.30
CA ALA A 80 11.54 -7.48 8.52
C ALA A 80 10.44 -8.46 8.97
N ASP A 81 9.38 -7.94 9.63
CA ASP A 81 8.37 -8.75 10.31
C ASP A 81 7.01 -8.72 9.61
N ILE A 82 6.82 -7.79 8.67
CA ILE A 82 5.54 -7.47 8.00
C ILE A 82 4.77 -8.71 7.53
N TRP A 83 5.44 -9.69 6.93
CA TRP A 83 4.79 -10.89 6.41
C TRP A 83 4.22 -11.76 7.53
N GLY A 84 4.99 -11.97 8.59
CA GLY A 84 4.54 -12.75 9.74
C GLY A 84 3.33 -12.12 10.42
N ASP A 85 3.34 -10.80 10.55
CA ASP A 85 2.25 -10.03 11.16
C ASP A 85 0.98 -10.06 10.30
N LEU A 86 1.10 -9.86 8.99
CA LEU A 86 -0.04 -9.95 8.06
C LEU A 86 -0.63 -11.36 7.99
N ILE A 87 0.19 -12.41 8.02
CA ILE A 87 -0.28 -13.80 8.08
C ILE A 87 -1.09 -14.07 9.37
N LYS A 88 -0.66 -13.50 10.52
CA LYS A 88 -1.33 -13.71 11.81
C LYS A 88 -2.63 -12.91 11.92
N LYS A 89 -2.63 -11.64 11.47
CA LYS A 89 -3.76 -10.69 11.59
C LYS A 89 -5.10 -11.27 11.12
N ARG A 90 -5.09 -12.08 10.05
CA ARG A 90 -6.30 -12.68 9.45
C ARG A 90 -6.88 -13.87 10.20
N LYS A 91 -6.09 -14.60 11.03
CA LYS A 91 -6.61 -15.79 11.73
C LYS A 91 -7.81 -15.49 12.65
N THR A 92 -8.06 -14.21 12.92
CA THR A 92 -9.11 -13.72 13.81
C THR A 92 -10.37 -13.21 13.08
N THR A 93 -10.39 -13.17 11.74
CA THR A 93 -11.56 -12.72 10.94
C THR A 93 -12.04 -13.85 10.02
N PRO A 94 -13.31 -14.29 10.09
CA PRO A 94 -13.84 -15.30 9.18
C PRO A 94 -13.68 -14.85 7.73
N ALA A 95 -13.33 -15.77 6.84
CA ALA A 95 -13.09 -15.50 5.43
C ALA A 95 -14.33 -14.89 4.76
N GLY A 96 -14.38 -13.57 4.69
CA GLY A 96 -15.30 -12.80 3.86
C GLY A 96 -14.93 -13.02 2.40
N MET A 97 -15.68 -13.90 1.77
CA MET A 97 -15.77 -14.16 0.34
C MET A 97 -15.94 -12.84 -0.43
N MET A 98 -14.90 -12.35 -1.12
CA MET A 98 -15.08 -11.27 -2.10
C MET A 98 -15.72 -11.86 -3.36
N ILE A 99 -17.02 -11.66 -3.52
CA ILE A 99 -17.70 -11.84 -4.80
C ILE A 99 -17.27 -10.65 -5.68
N VAL A 100 -16.37 -10.89 -6.64
CA VAL A 100 -16.10 -9.93 -7.70
C VAL A 100 -17.22 -10.08 -8.73
N ASN A 101 -18.26 -9.24 -8.62
CA ASN A 101 -19.28 -9.14 -9.66
C ASN A 101 -18.66 -8.44 -10.88
N TYR A 102 -18.48 -9.19 -11.97
CA TYR A 102 -18.18 -8.67 -13.29
C TYR A 102 -19.51 -8.45 -14.00
N GLU A 103 -19.99 -7.20 -14.06
CA GLU A 103 -21.07 -6.85 -14.99
C GLU A 103 -20.49 -6.55 -16.37
N LYS A 104 -21.22 -7.03 -17.40
CA LYS A 104 -20.87 -7.07 -18.81
C LYS A 104 -20.72 -5.70 -19.47
#